data_AF-A0A2D2B445-F1
#
_entry.id   AF-A0A2D2B445-F1
#
_cell.length_a   1.000
_cell.length_b   1.000
_cell.length_c   1.000
_cell.angle_alpha   90.00
_cell.angle_beta   90.00
_cell.angle_gamma   90.00
#
_symmetry.space_group_name_H-M   'P 1'
#
loop_
_entity.id
_entity.type
_entity.pdbx_description
1 polymer ?
#
loop_
_entity_poly.entity_id
_entity_poly.type
_entity_poly.pdbx_seq_one_letter_code
_entity_poly.pdbx_strand_id
1 'polypeptide(L)'
;MPVRTVHSGWLDLHLVTLTAPDGSTYERYVEDHGRAVAVLPYNPETRKALLVSLPRAAMLYAGGTAVLEAPAGIIEPGENAADCARRELVEEAGLEVETLEPAGATWMSPGTTTEQVTLFLAPYADRQRTGLGGGVEHENEHIVVHEVPLGDLAAVIDGEVPTDAKTRILVETLRRRRPELF
;
A
#
# COMPACT_ATOMS: atom_id res chain seq x y z
N MET A 1 -10.98 21.38 -17.96
CA MET A 1 -9.94 20.41 -18.31
C MET A 1 -10.58 19.29 -19.12
N PRO A 2 -10.50 19.33 -20.47
CA PRO A 2 -11.02 18.25 -21.32
C PRO A 2 -10.38 16.90 -20.97
N VAL A 3 -11.18 15.83 -21.00
CA VAL A 3 -10.75 14.45 -20.70
C VAL A 3 -11.27 13.53 -21.79
N ARG A 4 -10.39 12.69 -22.33
CA ARG A 4 -10.74 11.63 -23.29
C ARG A 4 -10.31 10.28 -22.72
N THR A 5 -11.25 9.36 -22.56
CA THR A 5 -10.93 7.97 -22.19
C THR A 5 -10.26 7.27 -23.37
N VAL A 6 -9.06 6.75 -23.11
CA VAL A 6 -8.25 5.97 -24.06
C VAL A 6 -8.56 4.49 -23.91
N HIS A 7 -8.70 4.03 -22.67
CA HIS A 7 -9.08 2.67 -22.31
C HIS A 7 -9.93 2.70 -21.04
N SER A 8 -10.85 1.75 -20.92
CA SER A 8 -11.62 1.51 -19.69
C SER A 8 -11.83 0.02 -19.50
N GLY A 9 -11.68 -0.45 -18.27
CA GLY A 9 -11.61 -1.88 -17.93
C GLY A 9 -11.10 -2.09 -16.51
N TRP A 10 -10.15 -3.01 -16.33
CA TRP A 10 -9.49 -3.23 -15.04
C TRP A 10 -8.71 -1.99 -14.55
N LEU A 11 -8.18 -1.20 -15.49
CA LEU A 11 -7.59 0.11 -15.28
C LEU A 11 -8.26 1.09 -16.25
N ASP A 12 -8.62 2.27 -15.77
CA ASP A 12 -9.06 3.37 -16.62
C ASP A 12 -7.86 4.24 -17.02
N LEU A 13 -7.68 4.46 -18.33
CA LEU A 13 -6.63 5.31 -18.87
C LEU A 13 -7.25 6.48 -19.61
N HIS A 14 -6.89 7.68 -19.20
CA HIS A 14 -7.37 8.92 -19.81
C HIS A 14 -6.26 9.73 -20.44
N LEU A 15 -6.62 10.55 -21.42
CA LEU A 15 -5.81 11.63 -21.95
C LEU A 15 -6.44 12.95 -21.49
N VAL A 16 -5.69 13.71 -20.71
CA VAL A 16 -6.14 14.94 -20.07
C VAL A 16 -5.45 16.13 -20.73
N THR A 17 -6.24 17.10 -21.21
CA THR A 17 -5.71 18.34 -21.80
C THR A 17 -5.56 19.41 -20.71
N LEU A 18 -4.31 19.81 -20.49
CA LEU A 18 -3.92 20.87 -19.56
C LEU A 18 -3.64 22.17 -20.32
N THR A 19 -3.78 23.30 -19.62
CA THR A 19 -3.44 24.63 -20.12
C THR A 19 -2.22 25.15 -19.36
N ALA A 20 -1.17 25.49 -20.10
CA ALA A 20 0.05 26.08 -19.56
C ALA A 20 -0.17 27.56 -19.18
N PRO A 21 0.73 28.16 -18.37
CA PRO A 21 0.63 29.58 -18.02
C PRO A 21 0.63 30.55 -19.20
N ASP A 22 1.22 30.16 -20.34
CA ASP A 22 1.26 30.95 -21.59
C ASP A 22 0.00 30.78 -22.46
N GLY A 23 -0.99 30.00 -22.00
CA GLY A 23 -2.23 29.71 -22.72
C GLY A 23 -2.13 28.58 -23.74
N SER A 24 -0.93 28.03 -23.99
CA SER A 24 -0.79 26.82 -24.82
C SER A 24 -1.41 25.60 -24.13
N THR A 25 -1.80 24.60 -24.90
CA THR A 25 -2.33 23.33 -24.36
C THR A 25 -1.40 22.17 -24.64
N TYR A 26 -1.41 21.21 -23.72
CA TYR A 26 -0.67 19.96 -23.86
C TYR A 26 -1.43 18.83 -23.19
N GLU A 27 -1.15 17.60 -23.61
CA GLU A 27 -1.85 16.41 -23.12
C GLU A 27 -0.96 15.58 -22.19
N ARG A 28 -1.59 14.90 -21.23
CA ARG A 28 -0.96 13.93 -20.34
C ARG A 28 -1.83 12.69 -20.23
N TYR A 29 -1.19 11.52 -20.24
CA TYR A 29 -1.86 10.28 -19.85
C TYR A 29 -2.07 10.28 -18.33
N VAL A 30 -3.23 9.79 -17.91
CA VAL A 30 -3.61 9.62 -16.51
C VAL A 30 -4.16 8.22 -16.33
N GLU A 31 -3.48 7.43 -15.50
CA GLU A 31 -3.93 6.14 -14.99
C GLU A 31 -4.84 6.38 -13.79
N ASP A 32 -6.13 6.14 -13.95
CA ASP A 32 -7.11 6.33 -12.88
C ASP A 32 -7.33 5.03 -12.10
N HIS A 33 -6.76 4.97 -10.89
CA HIS A 33 -6.83 3.84 -9.96
C HIS A 33 -7.62 4.17 -8.69
N GLY A 34 -8.19 5.37 -8.59
CA GLY A 34 -8.90 5.80 -7.39
C GLY A 34 -7.99 6.01 -6.18
N ARG A 35 -8.48 5.66 -4.99
CA ARG A 35 -7.76 5.84 -3.71
C ARG A 35 -7.53 4.50 -3.06
N ALA A 36 -6.43 4.39 -2.34
CA ALA A 36 -6.03 3.17 -1.66
C ALA A 36 -5.65 3.44 -0.21
N VAL A 37 -5.43 2.37 0.54
CA VAL A 37 -4.88 2.38 1.88
C VAL A 37 -3.68 1.47 1.97
N ALA A 38 -2.81 1.74 2.93
CA ALA A 38 -1.78 0.79 3.33
C ALA A 38 -1.58 0.85 4.82
N VAL A 39 -1.34 -0.31 5.42
CA VAL A 39 -1.31 -0.47 6.86
C VAL A 39 -0.15 -1.35 7.27
N LEU A 40 0.67 -0.85 8.20
CA LEU A 40 1.77 -1.62 8.79
C LEU A 40 1.32 -2.18 10.15
N PRO A 41 0.91 -3.46 10.22
CA PRO A 41 0.65 -4.10 11.48
C PRO A 41 1.95 -4.42 12.20
N TYR A 42 2.03 -4.08 13.49
CA TYR A 42 3.19 -4.39 14.33
C TYR A 42 2.77 -4.85 15.73
N ASN A 43 3.49 -5.81 16.28
CA ASN A 43 3.32 -6.30 17.64
C ASN A 43 4.44 -5.74 18.52
N PRO A 44 4.14 -4.81 19.44
CA PRO A 44 5.16 -4.18 20.29
C PRO A 44 5.74 -5.13 21.35
N GLU A 45 5.03 -6.21 21.71
CA GLU A 45 5.50 -7.20 22.68
C GLU A 45 6.52 -8.16 22.04
N THR A 46 6.17 -8.72 20.88
CA THR A 46 7.05 -9.66 20.17
C THR A 46 8.08 -8.97 19.27
N ARG A 47 7.96 -7.65 19.08
CA ARG A 47 8.79 -6.82 18.19
C ARG A 47 8.83 -7.37 16.76
N LYS A 48 7.66 -7.66 16.20
CA LYS A 48 7.49 -8.12 14.81
C LYS A 48 6.49 -7.24 14.06
N ALA A 49 6.67 -7.11 12.75
CA ALA A 49 5.66 -6.63 11.83
C ALA A 49 5.18 -7.78 10.92
N LEU A 50 3.96 -7.66 10.40
CA LEU A 50 3.53 -8.48 9.27
C LEU A 50 3.66 -7.67 7.98
N LEU A 51 4.37 -8.25 7.01
CA LEU A 51 4.45 -7.78 5.64
C LEU A 51 3.89 -8.86 4.72
N VAL A 52 3.61 -8.50 3.49
CA VAL A 52 3.13 -9.40 2.45
C VAL A 52 4.05 -9.35 1.24
N SER A 53 4.05 -10.41 0.44
CA SER A 53 4.66 -10.39 -0.89
C SER A 53 3.75 -11.08 -1.89
N LEU A 54 3.62 -10.49 -3.07
CA LEU A 54 2.79 -11.01 -4.14
C LEU A 54 3.41 -10.72 -5.52
N PRO A 55 3.03 -11.46 -6.57
CA PRO A 55 3.46 -11.18 -7.92
C PRO A 55 2.92 -9.82 -8.41
N ARG A 56 3.80 -8.85 -8.64
CA ARG A 56 3.44 -7.57 -9.24
C ARG A 56 3.73 -7.60 -10.74
N ALA A 57 2.68 -7.71 -11.57
CA ALA A 57 2.80 -7.88 -13.03
C ALA A 57 3.71 -6.82 -13.69
N ALA A 58 3.57 -5.54 -13.31
CA ALA A 58 4.40 -4.45 -13.84
C ALA A 58 5.89 -4.62 -13.49
N MET A 59 6.19 -5.07 -12.27
CA MET A 59 7.57 -5.32 -11.84
C MET A 59 8.15 -6.54 -12.57
N LEU A 60 7.39 -7.64 -12.66
CA LEU A 60 7.82 -8.84 -13.38
C LEU A 60 8.07 -8.56 -14.86
N TYR A 61 7.19 -7.77 -15.49
CA TYR A 61 7.37 -7.31 -16.88
C TYR A 61 8.66 -6.50 -17.05
N ALA A 62 9.02 -5.68 -16.07
CA ALA A 62 10.26 -4.91 -16.05
C ALA A 62 11.51 -5.72 -15.65
N GLY A 63 11.38 -7.04 -15.46
CA GLY A 63 12.49 -7.91 -15.04
C GLY A 63 12.79 -7.90 -13.55
N GLY A 64 11.90 -7.32 -12.74
CA GLY A 64 11.96 -7.35 -11.27
C GLY A 64 11.38 -8.63 -10.67
N THR A 65 11.36 -8.69 -9.34
CA THR A 65 10.79 -9.79 -8.55
C THR A 65 9.79 -9.26 -7.52
N ALA A 66 9.03 -10.15 -6.90
CA ALA A 66 8.22 -9.78 -5.73
C ALA A 66 9.11 -9.16 -4.64
N VAL A 67 8.53 -8.22 -3.89
CA VAL A 67 9.17 -7.50 -2.78
C VAL A 67 8.29 -7.59 -1.54
N LEU A 68 8.83 -7.19 -0.39
CA LEU A 68 8.03 -7.05 0.83
C LEU A 68 7.24 -5.74 0.77
N GLU A 69 5.96 -5.84 1.05
CA GLU A 69 4.99 -4.75 1.05
C GLU A 69 4.18 -4.75 2.36
N ALA A 70 3.75 -3.58 2.81
CA ALA A 70 2.71 -3.48 3.83
C ALA A 70 1.35 -3.87 3.21
N PRO A 71 0.47 -4.58 3.96
CA PRO A 71 -0.89 -4.84 3.51
C PRO A 71 -1.60 -3.59 3.00
N ALA A 72 -2.30 -3.71 1.88
CA ALA A 72 -2.85 -2.57 1.16
C ALA A 72 -3.90 -2.97 0.12
N GLY A 73 -4.88 -2.10 -0.07
CA GLY A 73 -5.85 -2.28 -1.15
C GLY A 73 -6.61 -1.00 -1.49
N ILE A 74 -7.47 -1.13 -2.51
CA ILE A 74 -8.25 -0.02 -3.06
C ILE A 74 -9.48 0.21 -2.18
N ILE A 75 -9.79 1.47 -1.93
CA ILE A 75 -11.00 1.87 -1.20
C ILE A 75 -12.21 1.67 -2.11
N GLU A 76 -13.14 0.83 -1.68
CA GLU A 76 -14.35 0.57 -2.44
C GLU A 76 -15.35 1.75 -2.43
N PRO A 77 -16.26 1.85 -3.41
CA PRO A 77 -17.30 2.87 -3.41
C PRO A 77 -18.16 2.86 -2.13
N GLY A 78 -18.07 3.94 -1.35
CA GLY A 78 -18.80 4.10 -0.09
C GLY A 78 -18.05 3.60 1.15
N GLU A 79 -16.88 2.99 0.97
CA GLU A 79 -15.98 2.58 2.04
C GLU A 79 -15.11 3.77 2.49
N ASN A 80 -14.83 3.87 3.79
CA ASN A 80 -13.84 4.84 4.29
C ASN A 80 -12.47 4.16 4.48
N ALA A 81 -11.41 4.95 4.53
CA ALA A 81 -10.05 4.44 4.60
C ALA A 81 -9.78 3.54 5.82
N ALA A 82 -10.43 3.79 6.96
CA ALA A 82 -10.21 2.98 8.15
C ALA A 82 -10.89 1.61 8.03
N ASP A 83 -12.06 1.55 7.41
CA ASP A 83 -12.77 0.28 7.20
C ASP A 83 -12.07 -0.56 6.13
N CYS A 84 -11.64 0.07 5.03
CA CYS A 84 -10.78 -0.55 4.01
C CYS A 84 -9.51 -1.15 4.65
N ALA A 85 -8.79 -0.38 5.46
CA ALA A 85 -7.55 -0.87 6.08
C ALA A 85 -7.78 -2.06 7.02
N ARG A 86 -8.93 -2.15 7.69
CA ARG A 86 -9.28 -3.31 8.52
C ARG A 86 -9.65 -4.53 7.69
N ARG A 87 -10.42 -4.32 6.61
CA ARG A 87 -10.77 -5.38 5.66
C ARG A 87 -9.52 -6.02 5.07
N GLU A 88 -8.62 -5.21 4.54
CA GLU A 88 -7.35 -5.67 3.96
C GLU A 88 -6.46 -6.40 4.98
N LEU A 89 -6.42 -5.96 6.24
CA LEU A 89 -5.67 -6.69 7.27
C LEU A 89 -6.23 -8.09 7.56
N VAL A 90 -7.56 -8.25 7.51
CA VAL A 90 -8.19 -9.56 7.67
C VAL A 90 -7.87 -10.44 6.46
N GLU A 91 -8.04 -9.91 5.25
CA GLU A 91 -7.87 -10.63 3.98
C GLU A 91 -6.40 -11.01 3.75
N GLU A 92 -5.50 -10.03 3.76
CA GLU A 92 -4.11 -10.25 3.38
C GLU A 92 -3.26 -10.81 4.53
N ALA A 93 -3.52 -10.39 5.78
CA ALA A 93 -2.66 -10.68 6.92
C ALA A 93 -3.31 -11.54 8.04
N GLY A 94 -4.61 -11.85 7.93
CA GLY A 94 -5.31 -12.63 8.96
C GLY A 94 -5.37 -11.93 10.31
N LEU A 95 -5.49 -10.60 10.33
CA LEU A 95 -5.49 -9.77 11.54
C LEU A 95 -6.76 -8.94 11.69
N GLU A 96 -7.42 -9.07 12.83
CA GLU A 96 -8.54 -8.19 13.21
C GLU A 96 -8.06 -7.11 14.20
N VAL A 97 -7.78 -5.91 13.68
CA VAL A 97 -7.26 -4.80 14.49
C VAL A 97 -8.35 -3.78 14.86
N GLU A 98 -8.40 -3.42 16.13
CA GLU A 98 -9.30 -2.36 16.61
C GLU A 98 -8.70 -0.97 16.35
N THR A 99 -7.40 -0.82 16.63
CA THR A 99 -6.69 0.46 16.61
C THR A 99 -5.96 0.66 15.28
N LEU A 100 -6.25 1.78 14.62
CA LEU A 100 -5.49 2.30 13.50
C LEU A 100 -4.94 3.68 13.85
N GLU A 101 -3.62 3.84 13.75
CA GLU A 101 -2.93 5.11 13.98
C GLU A 101 -2.66 5.80 12.62
N PRO A 102 -3.23 6.97 12.34
CA PRO A 102 -2.98 7.67 11.08
C PRO A 102 -1.48 7.99 10.89
N ALA A 103 -0.91 7.54 9.78
CA ALA A 103 0.48 7.76 9.39
C ALA A 103 0.63 8.79 8.25
N GLY A 104 -0.47 9.31 7.73
CA GLY A 104 -0.51 10.35 6.69
C GLY A 104 -1.13 9.85 5.40
N ALA A 105 -0.89 10.55 4.30
CA ALA A 105 -1.26 10.11 2.97
C ALA A 105 -0.21 10.58 1.96
N THR A 106 -0.04 9.84 0.87
CA THR A 106 0.94 10.17 -0.18
C THR A 106 0.40 9.85 -1.57
N TRP A 107 0.83 10.63 -2.56
CA TRP A 107 0.62 10.29 -3.97
C TRP A 107 1.74 9.36 -4.43
N MET A 108 1.39 8.25 -5.07
CA MET A 108 2.38 7.22 -5.41
C MET A 108 3.22 7.60 -6.63
N SER A 109 2.59 8.13 -7.66
CA SER A 109 3.26 8.66 -8.85
C SER A 109 2.46 9.82 -9.45
N PRO A 110 2.57 11.03 -8.89
CA PRO A 110 1.69 12.17 -9.24
C PRO A 110 1.83 12.65 -10.70
N GLY A 111 2.84 12.16 -11.43
CA GLY A 111 3.00 12.44 -12.85
C GLY A 111 2.13 11.58 -13.77
N THR A 112 1.60 10.46 -13.27
CA THR A 112 0.93 9.44 -14.11
C THR A 112 -0.35 8.90 -13.50
N THR A 113 -0.41 8.67 -12.18
CA THR A 113 -1.56 8.00 -11.54
C THR A 113 -2.35 8.93 -10.62
N THR A 114 -3.66 8.70 -10.53
CA THR A 114 -4.55 9.29 -9.52
C THR A 114 -4.42 8.64 -8.14
N GLU A 115 -3.58 7.60 -7.99
CA GLU A 115 -3.46 6.85 -6.75
C GLU A 115 -2.88 7.71 -5.61
N GLN A 116 -3.74 7.98 -4.63
CA GLN A 116 -3.38 8.48 -3.31
C GLN A 116 -3.61 7.38 -2.27
N VAL A 117 -2.56 7.06 -1.52
CA VAL A 117 -2.59 6.03 -0.47
C VAL A 117 -2.70 6.68 0.90
N THR A 118 -3.72 6.32 1.68
CA THR A 118 -3.84 6.67 3.10
C THR A 118 -3.10 5.63 3.95
N LEU A 119 -2.22 6.09 4.85
CA LEU A 119 -1.28 5.25 5.57
C LEU A 119 -1.70 5.10 7.03
N PHE A 120 -1.62 3.87 7.57
CA PHE A 120 -1.88 3.56 8.96
C PHE A 120 -0.77 2.71 9.59
N LEU A 121 -0.46 2.94 10.87
CA LEU A 121 0.19 1.95 11.72
C LEU A 121 -0.88 1.20 12.52
N ALA A 122 -0.72 -0.10 12.72
CA ALA A 122 -1.70 -0.91 13.45
C ALA A 122 -1.01 -1.74 14.54
N PRO A 123 -0.95 -1.27 15.80
CA PRO A 123 -0.49 -2.10 16.89
C PRO A 123 -1.45 -3.29 17.08
N TYR A 124 -0.91 -4.50 17.19
CA TYR A 124 -1.70 -5.71 17.46
C TYR A 124 -1.06 -6.59 18.54
N ALA A 125 -1.88 -7.46 19.13
CA ALA A 125 -1.48 -8.56 19.99
C ALA A 125 -1.87 -9.89 19.35
N ASP A 126 -1.19 -11.00 19.68
CA ASP A 126 -1.41 -12.29 19.01
C ASP A 126 -2.84 -12.84 19.15
N ARG A 127 -3.60 -12.39 20.18
CA ARG A 127 -5.03 -12.69 20.32
C ARG A 127 -5.91 -12.19 19.17
N GLN A 128 -5.40 -11.28 18.34
CA GLN A 128 -6.09 -10.65 17.22
C GLN A 128 -5.84 -11.38 15.88
N ARG A 129 -5.05 -12.45 15.90
CA ARG A 129 -4.86 -13.32 14.73
C ARG A 129 -6.11 -14.15 14.50
N THR A 130 -6.70 -14.01 13.34
CA THR A 130 -7.91 -14.73 12.91
C THR A 130 -7.60 -15.82 11.88
N GLY A 131 -6.42 -15.77 11.26
CA GLY A 131 -5.99 -16.77 10.29
C GLY A 131 -4.52 -16.59 9.87
N LEU A 132 -4.14 -17.27 8.79
CA LEU A 132 -2.81 -17.13 8.18
C LEU A 132 -2.71 -15.92 7.24
N GLY A 133 -3.83 -15.29 6.89
CA GLY A 133 -3.91 -14.34 5.78
C GLY A 133 -3.74 -15.06 4.43
N GLY A 134 -3.22 -14.34 3.44
CA GLY A 134 -2.94 -14.87 2.10
C GLY A 134 -3.86 -14.35 0.99
N GLY A 135 -4.69 -13.36 1.29
CA GLY A 135 -5.62 -12.74 0.34
C GLY A 135 -6.87 -13.58 0.15
N VAL A 136 -7.67 -13.18 -0.84
CA VAL A 136 -8.94 -13.84 -1.15
C VAL A 136 -8.75 -14.87 -2.27
N GLU A 137 -9.17 -16.12 -2.06
CA GLU A 137 -8.89 -17.25 -2.98
C GLU A 137 -9.36 -16.99 -4.42
N HIS A 138 -10.46 -16.25 -4.62
CA HIS A 138 -11.01 -15.95 -5.95
C HIS A 138 -10.40 -14.70 -6.60
N GLU A 139 -9.57 -13.94 -5.90
CA GLU A 139 -8.91 -12.72 -6.43
C GLU A 139 -7.53 -13.01 -7.02
N ASN A 140 -7.05 -14.26 -6.93
CA ASN A 140 -5.80 -14.75 -7.51
C ASN A 140 -4.55 -13.93 -7.10
N GLU A 141 -4.56 -13.38 -5.88
CA GLU A 141 -3.49 -12.48 -5.42
C GLU A 141 -2.22 -13.22 -5.01
N HIS A 142 -2.33 -14.51 -4.66
CA HIS A 142 -1.20 -15.38 -4.27
C HIS A 142 -0.27 -14.72 -3.25
N ILE A 143 -0.87 -14.14 -2.20
CA ILE A 143 -0.14 -13.42 -1.16
C ILE A 143 0.56 -14.40 -0.22
N VAL A 144 1.82 -14.10 0.10
CA VAL A 144 2.58 -14.75 1.17
C VAL A 144 2.76 -13.76 2.31
N VAL A 145 2.38 -14.16 3.52
CA VAL A 145 2.54 -13.36 4.75
C VAL A 145 3.91 -13.63 5.37
N HIS A 146 4.62 -12.56 5.75
CA HIS A 146 5.94 -12.58 6.35
C HIS A 146 5.92 -11.94 7.73
N GLU A 147 6.38 -12.69 8.73
CA GLU A 147 6.73 -12.13 10.03
C GLU A 147 8.15 -11.60 10.01
N VAL A 148 8.31 -10.29 10.14
CA VAL A 148 9.62 -9.63 10.10
C VAL A 148 9.93 -9.00 11.44
N PRO A 149 11.06 -9.33 12.10
CA PRO A 149 11.51 -8.63 13.29
C PRO A 149 11.66 -7.13 13.02
N LEU A 150 11.21 -6.27 13.95
CA LEU A 150 11.29 -4.82 13.77
C LEU A 150 12.74 -4.33 13.63
N GLY A 151 13.70 -4.98 14.32
CA GLY A 151 15.12 -4.68 14.16
C GLY A 151 15.66 -4.95 12.75
N ASP A 152 15.05 -5.87 12.00
CA ASP A 152 15.45 -6.20 10.62
C ASP A 152 14.85 -5.23 9.60
N LEU A 153 13.80 -4.48 9.98
CA LEU A 153 13.20 -3.47 9.12
C LEU A 153 14.10 -2.26 8.86
N ALA A 154 15.22 -2.12 9.59
CA ALA A 154 16.26 -1.14 9.25
C ALA A 154 16.79 -1.37 7.82
N ALA A 155 16.97 -2.64 7.41
CA ALA A 155 17.43 -2.98 6.07
C ALA A 155 16.45 -2.55 4.95
N VAL A 156 15.15 -2.49 5.27
CA VAL A 156 14.11 -1.94 4.37
C VAL A 156 14.27 -0.43 4.22
N ILE A 157 14.52 0.29 5.32
CA ILE A 157 14.75 1.75 5.30
C ILE A 157 16.05 2.09 4.57
N ASP A 158 17.11 1.32 4.82
CA ASP A 158 18.45 1.57 4.29
C ASP A 158 18.57 1.17 2.81
N GLY A 159 17.56 0.45 2.28
CA GLY A 159 17.49 0.04 0.87
C GLY A 159 18.27 -1.23 0.55
N GLU A 160 18.67 -1.99 1.58
CA GLU A 160 19.32 -3.29 1.45
C GLU A 160 18.30 -4.39 1.09
N VAL A 161 17.06 -4.24 1.56
CA VAL A 161 15.92 -5.09 1.18
C VAL A 161 14.99 -4.30 0.25
N PRO A 162 14.77 -4.77 -0.99
CA PRO A 162 13.82 -4.15 -1.91
C PRO A 162 12.40 -4.11 -1.34
N THR A 163 11.72 -2.99 -1.57
CA THR A 163 10.35 -2.72 -1.11
C THR A 163 9.72 -1.64 -1.99
N ASP A 164 8.45 -1.32 -1.74
CA ASP A 164 7.76 -0.20 -2.37
C ASP A 164 7.86 1.10 -1.55
N ALA A 165 7.31 2.19 -2.09
CA ALA A 165 7.33 3.48 -1.41
C ALA A 165 6.45 3.52 -0.14
N LYS A 166 5.25 2.93 -0.17
CA LYS A 166 4.28 2.99 0.94
C LYS A 166 4.80 2.28 2.19
N THR A 167 5.43 1.12 2.00
CA THR A 167 6.05 0.31 3.04
C THR A 167 7.25 1.02 3.62
N ARG A 168 8.15 1.56 2.79
CA ARG A 168 9.30 2.34 3.27
C ARG A 168 8.85 3.54 4.12
N ILE A 169 7.81 4.26 3.71
CA ILE A 169 7.25 5.41 4.47
C ILE A 169 6.65 4.94 5.80
N LEU A 170 5.91 3.84 5.81
CA LEU A 170 5.30 3.29 7.02
C LEU A 170 6.34 2.83 8.04
N VAL A 171 7.36 2.10 7.58
CA VAL A 171 8.46 1.61 8.43
C VAL A 171 9.26 2.79 9.00
N GLU A 172 9.59 3.78 8.19
CA GLU A 172 10.27 5.01 8.65
C GLU A 172 9.39 5.77 9.66
N THR A 173 8.08 5.83 9.43
CA THR A 173 7.14 6.47 10.35
C THR A 173 7.07 5.75 11.68
N LEU A 174 7.04 4.41 11.67
CA LEU A 174 7.08 3.60 12.89
C LEU A 174 8.39 3.83 13.65
N ARG A 175 9.54 3.75 12.98
CA ARG A 175 10.87 3.98 13.58
C ARG A 175 10.98 5.36 14.22
N ARG A 176 10.47 6.40 13.55
CA ARG A 176 10.47 7.76 14.08
C ARG A 176 9.54 7.93 15.29
N ARG A 177 8.36 7.31 15.28
CA ARG A 177 7.37 7.45 16.37
C ARG A 177 7.68 6.56 17.56
N ARG A 178 8.26 5.38 17.32
CA ARG A 178 8.50 4.30 18.28
C ARG A 178 9.93 3.77 18.18
N PRO A 179 10.97 4.62 18.33
CA PRO A 179 12.36 4.20 18.16
C PRO A 179 12.78 3.12 19.18
N GLU A 180 12.09 2.99 20.31
CA GLU A 180 12.35 1.99 21.34
C GLU A 180 11.97 0.55 20.93
N LEU A 181 11.27 0.38 19.81
CA LEU A 181 10.88 -0.93 19.28
C LEU A 181 11.91 -1.53 18.33
N PHE A 182 12.90 -0.75 17.88
CA PHE A 182 13.98 -1.12 16.97
C PHE A 182 15.28 -1.31 17.76
#